data_AF-A0A535FCE6-F1
#
_entry.id   AF-A0A535FCE6-F1
#
_cell.length_a   1.000
_cell.length_b   1.000
_cell.length_c   1.000
_cell.angle_alpha   90.00
_cell.angle_beta   90.00
_cell.angle_gamma   90.00
#
_symmetry.space_group_name_H-M   'P 1'
#
loop_
_entity.id
_entity.type
_entity.pdbx_description
1 polymer ?
#
loop_
_entity_poly.entity_id
_entity_poly.type
_entity_poly.pdbx_seq_one_letter_code
_entity_poly.pdbx_strand_id
1 'polypeptide(L)'
;MKLHNFPLLSQLDDQQEINRLYDCVPACIAAALRYLVGGAYTGASVKDAVYGKDYQGPTAPANYVAFCHAQGVTLSAIDGDPKQLLHAVRAQLAQARPVMGTIPDPYANPSLDWTHVVTFFGMDESQPHTLLALDPYGGKVVTKNDTSWASLLQFRQVWTFYTGKRGDTVGVPIGWTDDGTQLKPPNSEFVVVKGFRQWILAHEWDASNIPLENEQSLPQIELSNPSLGAGTRQRFRWTTLEHTEKRGVFESWTGPELLFLERELKQLLQHPQAIPNIKTQLSANTISLLQDLALIIQALLH
;
A
#
# COMPACT_ATOMS: atom_id res chain seq x y z
N MET A 1 -18.02 -0.51 -11.80
CA MET A 1 -18.02 -0.30 -10.35
C MET A 1 -17.98 1.19 -10.08
N LYS A 2 -18.92 1.74 -9.31
CA LYS A 2 -18.90 3.16 -8.91
C LYS A 2 -18.83 3.25 -7.39
N LEU A 3 -18.14 4.26 -6.86
CA LEU A 3 -18.20 4.60 -5.45
C LEU A 3 -19.61 5.11 -5.15
N HIS A 4 -20.46 4.24 -4.60
CA HIS A 4 -21.85 4.58 -4.31
C HIS A 4 -21.93 5.77 -3.35
N ASN A 5 -22.78 6.75 -3.65
CA ASN A 5 -22.93 7.99 -2.88
C ASN A 5 -21.71 8.91 -2.89
N PHE A 6 -20.75 8.74 -3.81
CA PHE A 6 -19.69 9.73 -3.99
C PHE A 6 -20.30 11.10 -4.37
N PRO A 7 -20.02 12.17 -3.61
CA PRO A 7 -20.68 13.46 -3.83
C PRO A 7 -20.07 14.20 -5.02
N LEU A 8 -20.92 14.72 -5.89
CA LEU A 8 -20.52 15.54 -7.03
C LEU A 8 -20.50 17.03 -6.64
N LEU A 9 -19.52 17.42 -5.82
CA LEU A 9 -19.40 18.80 -5.32
C LEU A 9 -18.90 19.73 -6.42
N SER A 10 -19.47 20.94 -6.48
CA SER A 10 -18.96 22.00 -7.35
C SER A 10 -18.12 22.99 -6.54
N GLN A 11 -16.95 23.36 -7.06
CA GLN A 11 -16.14 24.46 -6.52
C GLN A 11 -16.85 25.83 -6.64
N LEU A 12 -17.92 25.90 -7.44
CA LEU A 12 -18.69 27.12 -7.69
C LEU A 12 -19.95 27.23 -6.82
N ASP A 13 -20.23 26.26 -5.95
CA ASP A 13 -21.46 26.28 -5.13
C ASP A 13 -21.48 27.44 -4.14
N ASP A 14 -20.32 27.79 -3.57
CA ASP A 14 -20.18 28.97 -2.72
C ASP A 14 -19.88 30.21 -3.57
N GLN A 15 -20.91 31.04 -3.79
CA GLN A 15 -20.78 32.27 -4.57
C GLN A 15 -20.00 33.37 -3.81
N GLN A 16 -19.82 33.23 -2.49
CA GLN A 16 -19.07 34.18 -1.66
C GLN A 16 -17.59 33.83 -1.54
N GLU A 17 -17.22 32.60 -1.92
CA GLU A 17 -15.83 32.15 -1.92
C GLU A 17 -15.01 32.90 -2.98
N ILE A 18 -14.04 33.70 -2.51
CA ILE A 18 -13.19 34.56 -3.35
C ILE A 18 -12.20 33.74 -4.19
N ASN A 19 -11.90 32.51 -3.78
CA ASN A 19 -10.99 31.58 -4.44
C ASN A 19 -11.70 30.52 -5.30
N ARG A 20 -13.01 30.61 -5.47
CA ARG A 20 -13.83 29.57 -6.13
C ARG A 20 -13.38 29.18 -7.53
N LEU A 21 -12.63 30.03 -8.23
CA LEU A 21 -12.07 29.72 -9.55
C LEU A 21 -10.77 28.90 -9.49
N TYR A 22 -10.11 28.84 -8.34
CA TYR A 22 -8.86 28.11 -8.10
C TYR A 22 -9.02 26.93 -7.11
N ASP A 23 -10.26 26.65 -6.69
CA ASP A 23 -10.59 25.67 -5.65
C ASP A 23 -10.83 24.24 -6.16
N CYS A 24 -10.30 23.88 -7.35
CA CYS A 24 -10.47 22.53 -7.89
C CYS A 24 -9.88 21.45 -6.96
N VAL A 25 -8.68 21.68 -6.40
CA VAL A 25 -8.06 20.77 -5.42
C VAL A 25 -8.90 20.63 -4.15
N PRO A 26 -9.22 21.69 -3.39
CA PRO A 26 -9.98 21.55 -2.15
C PRO A 26 -11.39 21.03 -2.38
N ALA A 27 -12.05 21.32 -3.51
CA ALA A 27 -13.35 20.72 -3.83
C ALA A 27 -13.24 19.20 -4.08
N CYS A 28 -12.22 18.76 -4.81
CA CYS A 28 -11.90 17.33 -5.00
C CYS A 28 -11.62 16.61 -3.67
N ILE A 29 -10.85 17.24 -2.77
CA ILE A 29 -10.54 16.71 -1.44
C ILE A 29 -11.80 16.67 -0.57
N ALA A 30 -12.62 17.73 -0.57
CA ALA A 30 -13.88 17.77 0.17
C ALA A 30 -14.82 16.63 -0.26
N ALA A 31 -14.91 16.35 -1.56
CA ALA A 31 -15.72 15.24 -2.07
C ALA A 31 -15.21 13.88 -1.58
N ALA A 32 -13.88 13.67 -1.61
CA ALA A 32 -13.26 12.46 -1.09
C ALA A 32 -13.46 12.29 0.42
N LEU A 33 -13.29 13.35 1.22
CA LEU A 33 -13.51 13.33 2.67
C LEU A 33 -14.97 13.02 3.02
N ARG A 34 -15.94 13.67 2.36
CA ARG A 34 -17.37 13.38 2.55
C ARG A 34 -17.71 11.93 2.29
N TYR A 35 -17.12 11.35 1.25
CA TYR A 35 -17.32 9.95 0.91
C TYR A 35 -16.71 9.00 1.95
N LEU A 36 -15.47 9.28 2.36
CA LEU A 36 -14.67 8.37 3.19
C LEU A 36 -15.00 8.43 4.68
N VAL A 37 -15.19 9.63 5.23
CA VAL A 37 -15.36 9.86 6.67
C VAL A 37 -16.66 10.59 7.01
N GLY A 38 -17.52 10.84 6.01
CA GLY A 38 -18.75 11.60 6.19
C GLY A 38 -18.50 13.10 6.40
N GLY A 39 -19.43 13.80 7.04
CA GLY A 39 -19.29 15.22 7.38
C GLY A 39 -19.71 16.19 6.28
N ALA A 40 -19.60 17.49 6.57
CA ALA A 40 -20.10 18.59 5.75
C ALA A 40 -18.98 19.41 5.06
N TYR A 41 -17.92 18.75 4.60
CA TYR A 41 -16.76 19.42 3.99
C TYR A 41 -17.13 20.14 2.69
N THR A 42 -16.88 21.44 2.56
CA THR A 42 -16.95 22.17 1.27
C THR A 42 -15.55 22.48 0.77
N GLY A 43 -15.41 22.79 -0.53
CA GLY A 43 -14.13 23.28 -1.08
C GLY A 43 -13.61 24.48 -0.28
N ALA A 44 -14.47 25.49 -0.04
CA ALA A 44 -14.16 26.64 0.80
C ALA A 44 -13.65 26.24 2.20
N SER A 45 -14.37 25.38 2.94
CA SER A 45 -13.96 24.98 4.30
C SER A 45 -12.62 24.24 4.33
N VAL A 46 -12.33 23.43 3.30
CA VAL A 46 -11.08 22.67 3.19
C VAL A 46 -9.94 23.62 2.84
N LYS A 47 -10.14 24.55 1.91
CA LYS A 47 -9.17 25.59 1.57
C LYS A 47 -8.86 26.48 2.77
N ASP A 48 -9.89 26.97 3.46
CA ASP A 48 -9.76 27.87 4.61
C ASP A 48 -8.93 27.25 5.72
N ALA A 49 -9.10 25.96 5.97
CA ALA A 49 -8.36 25.24 7.00
C ALA A 49 -6.86 25.12 6.69
N VAL A 50 -6.44 25.20 5.43
CA VAL A 50 -5.03 24.99 5.01
C VAL A 50 -4.34 26.28 4.58
N TYR A 51 -5.04 27.14 3.83
CA TYR A 51 -4.49 28.38 3.26
C TYR A 51 -5.02 29.64 3.96
N GLY A 52 -6.09 29.54 4.74
CA GLY A 52 -6.78 30.67 5.34
C GLY A 52 -7.91 31.23 4.49
N LYS A 53 -8.86 31.89 5.15
CA LYS A 53 -10.10 32.41 4.55
C LYS A 53 -9.88 33.40 3.42
N ASP A 54 -8.89 34.28 3.59
CA ASP A 54 -8.62 35.38 2.65
C ASP A 54 -7.64 34.98 1.53
N TYR A 55 -7.24 33.70 1.45
CA TYR A 55 -6.34 33.23 0.42
C TYR A 55 -7.01 33.27 -0.97
N GLN A 56 -6.30 33.84 -1.94
CA GLN A 56 -6.67 33.80 -3.35
C GLN A 56 -5.47 33.36 -4.19
N GLY A 57 -5.60 32.24 -4.90
CA GLY A 57 -4.55 31.67 -5.73
C GLY A 57 -4.68 30.17 -5.94
N PRO A 58 -3.76 29.59 -6.74
CA PRO A 58 -3.73 28.16 -7.01
C PRO A 58 -3.39 27.37 -5.73
N THR A 59 -4.03 26.23 -5.55
CA THR A 59 -3.77 25.34 -4.41
C THR A 59 -3.12 24.04 -4.88
N ALA A 60 -2.36 23.39 -3.99
CA ALA A 60 -1.63 22.16 -4.29
C ALA A 60 -2.03 21.01 -3.35
N PRO A 61 -2.25 19.77 -3.85
CA PRO A 61 -2.61 18.61 -3.02
C PRO A 61 -1.66 18.33 -1.85
N ALA A 62 -0.35 18.50 -2.06
CA ALA A 62 0.68 18.23 -1.06
C ALA A 62 0.48 19.03 0.24
N ASN A 63 -0.05 20.25 0.15
CA ASN A 63 -0.29 21.11 1.32
C ASN A 63 -1.47 20.63 2.17
N TYR A 64 -2.34 19.76 1.64
CA TYR A 64 -3.48 19.19 2.36
C TYR A 64 -3.16 17.88 3.09
N VAL A 65 -1.95 17.32 2.96
CA VAL A 65 -1.60 16.02 3.56
C VAL A 65 -1.84 16.00 5.07
N ALA A 66 -1.35 17.03 5.78
CA ALA A 66 -1.53 17.14 7.23
C ALA A 66 -3.01 17.33 7.62
N PHE A 67 -3.75 18.11 6.84
CA PHE A 67 -5.18 18.33 7.06
C PHE A 67 -5.98 17.04 6.89
N CYS A 68 -5.80 16.32 5.78
CA CYS A 68 -6.45 15.03 5.55
C CYS A 68 -6.12 14.03 6.66
N HIS A 69 -4.85 13.95 7.07
CA HIS A 69 -4.43 13.07 8.16
C HIS A 69 -5.15 13.40 9.48
N ALA A 70 -5.33 14.69 9.78
CA ALA A 70 -6.12 15.12 10.94
C ALA A 70 -7.61 14.73 10.86
N GLN A 71 -8.14 14.49 9.65
CA GLN A 71 -9.49 13.95 9.43
C GLN A 71 -9.54 12.41 9.40
N GLY A 72 -8.43 11.72 9.70
CA GLY A 72 -8.35 10.26 9.65
C GLY A 72 -8.21 9.68 8.23
N VAL A 73 -7.81 10.50 7.26
CA VAL A 73 -7.60 10.08 5.86
C VAL A 73 -6.14 10.31 5.48
N THR A 74 -5.47 9.28 5.00
CA THR A 74 -4.15 9.47 4.38
C THR A 74 -4.32 9.98 2.95
N LEU A 75 -3.64 11.08 2.64
CA LEU A 75 -3.49 11.62 1.29
C LEU A 75 -2.05 11.39 0.85
N SER A 76 -1.83 10.59 -0.19
CA SER A 76 -0.48 10.28 -0.69
C SER A 76 -0.41 10.29 -2.21
N ALA A 77 0.76 10.66 -2.73
CA ALA A 77 1.05 10.62 -4.15
C ALA A 77 1.46 9.21 -4.59
N ILE A 78 1.04 8.83 -5.79
CA ILE A 78 1.60 7.72 -6.55
C ILE A 78 2.19 8.33 -7.82
N ASP A 79 3.49 8.12 -8.02
CA ASP A 79 4.20 8.52 -9.22
C ASP A 79 4.29 7.36 -10.21
N GLY A 80 4.27 7.64 -11.51
CA GLY A 80 4.32 6.61 -12.54
C GLY A 80 4.14 7.15 -13.95
N ASP A 81 4.35 6.32 -14.97
CA ASP A 81 3.85 6.66 -16.30
C ASP A 81 2.30 6.63 -16.34
N PRO A 82 1.66 7.32 -17.30
CA PRO A 82 0.20 7.40 -17.33
C PRO A 82 -0.52 6.03 -17.34
N LYS A 83 0.05 4.98 -17.92
CA LYS A 83 -0.58 3.65 -17.90
C LYS A 83 -0.50 3.03 -16.50
N GLN A 84 0.65 3.15 -15.83
CA GLN A 84 0.81 2.72 -14.44
C GLN A 84 -0.15 3.46 -13.51
N LEU A 85 -0.31 4.78 -13.70
CA LEU A 85 -1.23 5.59 -12.91
C LEU A 85 -2.68 5.15 -13.08
N LEU A 86 -3.12 4.86 -14.31
CA LEU A 86 -4.48 4.35 -14.54
C LEU A 86 -4.71 2.96 -13.93
N HIS A 87 -3.69 2.11 -13.95
CA HIS A 87 -3.74 0.84 -13.23
C HIS A 87 -3.91 1.07 -11.72
N ALA A 88 -3.13 1.99 -11.14
CA ALA A 88 -3.25 2.37 -9.74
C ALA A 88 -4.63 2.95 -9.41
N VAL A 89 -5.17 3.85 -10.25
CA VAL A 89 -6.53 4.39 -10.10
C VAL A 89 -7.56 3.27 -10.01
N ARG A 90 -7.50 2.28 -10.91
CA ARG A 90 -8.42 1.13 -10.89
C ARG A 90 -8.28 0.29 -9.64
N ALA A 91 -7.05 0.02 -9.20
CA ALA A 91 -6.77 -0.74 -7.99
C ALA A 91 -7.35 -0.04 -6.74
N GLN A 92 -7.23 1.29 -6.65
CA GLN A 92 -7.83 2.06 -5.56
C GLN A 92 -9.36 2.08 -5.63
N LEU A 93 -9.94 2.30 -6.82
CA LEU A 93 -11.39 2.26 -6.99
C LEU A 93 -11.97 0.90 -6.60
N ALA A 94 -11.27 -0.20 -6.90
CA ALA A 94 -11.66 -1.55 -6.48
C ALA A 94 -11.71 -1.74 -4.95
N GLN A 95 -10.97 -0.92 -4.21
CA GLN A 95 -10.94 -0.88 -2.74
C GLN A 95 -11.87 0.19 -2.17
N ALA A 96 -12.80 0.71 -2.97
CA ALA A 96 -13.67 1.81 -2.60
C ALA A 96 -12.90 3.09 -2.19
N ARG A 97 -11.80 3.41 -2.87
CA ARG A 97 -10.95 4.58 -2.59
C ARG A 97 -10.96 5.55 -3.77
N PRO A 98 -11.39 6.82 -3.58
CA PRO A 98 -11.30 7.82 -4.64
C PRO A 98 -9.83 8.17 -4.93
N VAL A 99 -9.57 8.64 -6.15
CA VAL A 99 -8.23 9.05 -6.57
C VAL A 99 -8.32 10.38 -7.30
N MET A 100 -7.44 11.31 -6.99
CA MET A 100 -7.37 12.62 -7.62
C MET A 100 -6.25 12.66 -8.67
N GLY A 101 -6.53 13.26 -9.82
CA GLY A 101 -5.58 13.40 -10.92
C GLY A 101 -5.54 14.83 -11.43
N THR A 102 -4.39 15.25 -11.93
CA THR A 102 -4.21 16.57 -12.54
C THR A 102 -4.24 16.45 -14.06
N ILE A 103 -4.95 17.36 -14.72
CA ILE A 103 -5.10 17.43 -16.19
C ILE A 103 -4.86 18.87 -16.66
N PRO A 104 -4.65 19.14 -17.97
CA PRO A 104 -4.73 20.50 -18.50
C PRO A 104 -6.11 21.09 -18.19
N ASP A 105 -6.14 22.37 -17.81
CA ASP A 105 -7.39 23.05 -17.54
C ASP A 105 -8.22 23.20 -18.83
N PRO A 106 -9.39 22.52 -18.94
CA PRO A 106 -10.21 22.60 -20.14
C PRO A 106 -11.02 23.90 -20.23
N TYR A 107 -10.95 24.76 -19.21
CA TYR A 107 -11.67 26.03 -19.10
C TYR A 107 -10.79 27.25 -19.33
N ALA A 108 -9.48 27.09 -19.22
CA ALA A 108 -8.51 28.13 -19.48
C ALA A 108 -8.05 28.12 -20.94
N ASN A 109 -7.43 29.23 -21.37
CA ASN A 109 -6.72 29.26 -22.63
C ASN A 109 -5.52 28.29 -22.54
N PRO A 110 -5.37 27.33 -23.47
CA PRO A 110 -4.25 26.38 -23.46
C PRO A 110 -2.86 27.03 -23.43
N SER A 111 -2.72 28.28 -23.89
CA SER A 111 -1.44 29.00 -23.86
C SER A 111 -1.00 29.42 -22.44
N LEU A 112 -1.89 29.33 -21.45
CA LEU A 112 -1.58 29.71 -20.07
C LEU A 112 -0.96 28.57 -19.26
N ASP A 113 -0.96 27.34 -19.80
CA ASP A 113 -0.46 26.13 -19.11
C ASP A 113 -1.10 25.91 -17.73
N TRP A 114 -2.38 26.28 -17.60
CA TRP A 114 -3.14 26.06 -16.39
C TRP A 114 -3.54 24.60 -16.27
N THR A 115 -3.63 24.14 -15.03
CA THR A 115 -4.02 22.76 -14.71
C THR A 115 -5.31 22.74 -13.93
N HIS A 116 -6.08 21.67 -14.14
CA HIS A 116 -7.31 21.38 -13.41
C HIS A 116 -7.20 20.03 -12.72
N VAL A 117 -7.92 19.88 -11.61
CA VAL A 117 -7.87 18.67 -10.79
C VAL A 117 -9.24 18.02 -10.77
N VAL A 118 -9.26 16.70 -10.96
CA VAL A 118 -10.46 15.86 -11.02
C VAL A 118 -10.34 14.70 -10.03
N THR A 119 -11.46 14.17 -9.54
CA THR A 119 -11.47 12.99 -8.66
C THR A 119 -12.12 11.80 -9.34
N PHE A 120 -11.35 10.79 -9.70
CA PHE A 120 -11.84 9.48 -10.12
C PHE A 120 -12.65 8.83 -9.00
N PHE A 121 -13.87 8.42 -9.32
CA PHE A 121 -14.80 7.79 -8.37
C PHE A 121 -15.54 6.57 -8.96
N GLY A 122 -15.15 6.11 -10.15
CA GLY A 122 -15.77 4.92 -10.70
C GLY A 122 -15.21 4.46 -12.04
N MET A 123 -15.68 3.30 -12.44
CA MET A 123 -15.49 2.65 -13.72
C MET A 123 -16.85 2.45 -14.37
N ASP A 124 -16.99 2.84 -15.63
CA ASP A 124 -18.20 2.57 -16.40
C ASP A 124 -18.31 1.06 -16.65
N GLU A 125 -19.40 0.45 -16.20
CA GLU A 125 -19.63 -0.99 -16.35
C GLU A 125 -20.09 -1.37 -17.75
N SER A 126 -20.65 -0.41 -18.48
CA SER A 126 -21.10 -0.62 -19.86
C SER A 126 -19.95 -0.55 -20.87
N GLN A 127 -18.81 0.04 -20.48
CA GLN A 127 -17.65 0.25 -21.34
C GLN A 127 -16.36 -0.15 -20.61
N PRO A 128 -15.77 -1.31 -20.94
CA PRO A 128 -14.46 -1.69 -20.42
C PRO A 128 -13.45 -0.56 -20.61
N HIS A 129 -12.51 -0.43 -19.67
CA HIS A 129 -11.44 0.57 -19.73
C HIS A 129 -11.92 2.03 -19.70
N THR A 130 -13.12 2.29 -19.19
CA THR A 130 -13.66 3.65 -19.03
C THR A 130 -13.73 4.05 -17.56
N LEU A 131 -13.22 5.23 -17.23
CA LEU A 131 -13.21 5.81 -15.88
C LEU A 131 -14.14 7.01 -15.81
N LEU A 132 -14.74 7.18 -14.63
CA LEU A 132 -15.60 8.28 -14.24
C LEU A 132 -14.84 9.16 -13.25
N ALA A 133 -14.80 10.45 -13.52
CA ALA A 133 -14.21 11.44 -12.63
C ALA A 133 -15.20 12.57 -12.32
N LEU A 134 -15.15 13.09 -11.10
CA LEU A 134 -15.75 14.35 -10.72
C LEU A 134 -14.87 15.47 -11.30
N ASP A 135 -15.48 16.30 -12.12
CA ASP A 135 -14.97 17.61 -12.45
C ASP A 135 -15.61 18.63 -11.50
N PRO A 136 -14.83 19.20 -10.55
CA PRO A 136 -15.36 20.12 -9.57
C PRO A 136 -15.80 21.45 -10.19
N TYR A 137 -15.41 21.78 -11.42
CA TYR A 137 -15.90 22.97 -12.11
C TYR A 137 -17.33 22.73 -12.64
N GLY A 138 -18.30 23.03 -11.78
CA GLY A 138 -19.72 22.76 -12.01
C GLY A 138 -20.21 21.40 -11.49
N GLY A 139 -19.38 20.66 -10.76
CA GLY A 139 -19.78 19.44 -10.04
C GLY A 139 -20.36 18.35 -10.95
N LYS A 140 -19.70 18.08 -12.09
CA LYS A 140 -20.21 17.18 -13.13
C LYS A 140 -19.37 15.92 -13.28
N VAL A 141 -19.98 14.88 -13.87
CA VAL A 141 -19.27 13.64 -14.21
C VAL A 141 -18.59 13.79 -15.55
N VAL A 142 -17.31 13.44 -15.61
CA VAL A 142 -16.52 13.29 -16.84
C VAL A 142 -16.21 11.82 -17.05
N THR A 143 -16.59 11.32 -18.22
CA THR A 143 -16.40 9.91 -18.62
C THR A 143 -15.40 9.85 -19.77
N LYS A 144 -14.30 9.12 -19.61
CA LYS A 144 -13.32 8.89 -20.69
C LYS A 144 -12.68 7.51 -20.59
N ASN A 145 -12.19 7.00 -21.71
CA ASN A 145 -11.42 5.77 -21.76
C ASN A 145 -9.96 5.95 -21.31
N ASP A 146 -9.27 4.85 -21.05
CA ASP A 146 -7.87 4.85 -20.58
C ASP A 146 -6.93 5.62 -21.52
N THR A 147 -7.07 5.48 -22.84
CA THR A 147 -6.23 6.22 -23.79
C THR A 147 -6.38 7.73 -23.63
N SER A 148 -7.62 8.20 -23.46
CA SER A 148 -7.93 9.63 -23.28
C SER A 148 -7.48 10.15 -21.92
N TRP A 149 -7.61 9.35 -20.85
CA TRP A 149 -7.10 9.76 -19.54
C TRP A 149 -5.57 9.76 -19.52
N ALA A 150 -4.93 8.77 -20.14
CA ALA A 150 -3.48 8.67 -20.20
C ALA A 150 -2.84 9.87 -20.92
N SER A 151 -3.50 10.43 -21.93
CA SER A 151 -3.01 11.64 -22.62
C SER A 151 -3.26 12.94 -21.84
N LEU A 152 -4.19 12.92 -20.88
CA LEU A 152 -4.53 14.09 -20.07
C LEU A 152 -3.77 14.16 -18.76
N LEU A 153 -3.42 13.02 -18.13
CA LEU A 153 -2.73 13.02 -16.84
C LEU A 153 -1.39 13.78 -16.90
N GLN A 154 -1.29 14.82 -16.08
CA GLN A 154 -0.10 15.67 -15.94
C GLN A 154 0.78 15.21 -14.78
N PHE A 155 2.00 15.74 -14.75
CA PHE A 155 2.97 15.58 -13.65
C PHE A 155 3.37 14.16 -13.27
N ARG A 156 2.95 13.15 -14.05
CA ARG A 156 3.26 11.73 -13.79
C ARG A 156 2.84 11.30 -12.39
N GLN A 157 1.74 11.87 -11.89
CA GLN A 157 1.31 11.69 -10.50
C GLN A 157 -0.21 11.64 -10.37
N VAL A 158 -0.70 10.77 -9.48
CA VAL A 158 -2.07 10.80 -8.94
C VAL A 158 -2.02 10.80 -7.42
N TRP A 159 -3.11 11.20 -6.77
CA TRP A 159 -3.22 11.30 -5.32
C TRP A 159 -4.32 10.40 -4.79
N THR A 160 -3.99 9.49 -3.88
CA THR A 160 -4.95 8.53 -3.33
C THR A 160 -5.45 8.98 -1.96
N PHE A 161 -6.68 8.57 -1.64
CA PHE A 161 -7.29 8.78 -0.33
C PHE A 161 -7.63 7.44 0.28
N TYR A 162 -7.24 7.19 1.53
CA TYR A 162 -7.69 6.01 2.25
C TYR A 162 -7.91 6.29 3.74
N THR A 163 -8.97 5.73 4.29
CA THR A 163 -9.23 5.70 5.73
C THR A 163 -8.41 4.57 6.31
N GLY A 164 -7.46 4.90 7.18
CA GLY A 164 -6.44 3.94 7.55
C GLY A 164 -5.23 4.55 8.23
N LYS A 165 -4.53 3.78 9.06
CA LYS A 165 -3.27 4.25 9.64
C LYS A 165 -2.16 4.14 8.58
N ARG A 166 -0.98 4.65 8.90
CA ARG A 166 0.13 4.75 7.96
C ARG A 166 0.70 3.35 7.65
N GLY A 167 0.19 2.74 6.57
CA GLY A 167 0.61 1.45 6.01
C GLY A 167 -0.48 0.73 5.22
N ASP A 168 -1.75 1.19 5.25
CA ASP A 168 -2.92 0.58 4.56
C ASP A 168 -2.87 0.58 3.02
N THR A 169 -2.00 -0.22 2.40
CA THR A 169 -2.38 -0.89 1.14
C THR A 169 -3.08 -2.20 1.47
N VAL A 170 -4.41 -2.17 1.56
CA VAL A 170 -5.21 -3.40 1.55
C VAL A 170 -5.25 -3.88 0.10
N GLY A 171 -4.35 -4.80 -0.27
CA GLY A 171 -4.28 -5.35 -1.62
C GLY A 171 -2.84 -5.59 -2.05
N VAL A 172 -2.60 -5.70 -3.36
CA VAL A 172 -1.25 -5.93 -3.89
C VAL A 172 -0.38 -4.71 -3.60
N PRO A 173 0.74 -4.84 -2.87
CA PRO A 173 1.65 -3.72 -2.61
C PRO A 173 2.17 -3.11 -3.93
N ILE A 174 2.43 -1.80 -3.94
CA ILE A 174 2.83 -1.08 -5.15
C ILE A 174 4.05 -1.74 -5.81
N GLY A 175 3.94 -2.02 -7.11
CA GLY A 175 5.01 -2.64 -7.90
C GLY A 175 5.14 -4.15 -7.74
N TRP A 176 4.41 -4.77 -6.81
CA TRP A 176 4.31 -6.23 -6.72
C TRP A 176 3.30 -6.74 -7.74
N THR A 177 3.43 -8.01 -8.12
CA THR A 177 2.46 -8.73 -8.96
C THR A 177 1.78 -9.82 -8.15
N ASP A 178 0.49 -10.00 -8.38
CA ASP A 178 -0.30 -11.08 -7.81
C ASP A 178 -0.93 -11.92 -8.92
N ASP A 179 -0.62 -13.21 -8.99
CA ASP A 179 -1.20 -14.14 -9.98
C ASP A 179 -2.40 -14.94 -9.43
N GLY A 180 -2.86 -14.62 -8.23
CA GLY A 180 -3.91 -15.35 -7.51
C GLY A 180 -3.38 -16.47 -6.62
N THR A 181 -2.15 -16.93 -6.85
CA THR A 181 -1.48 -18.00 -6.09
C THR A 181 -0.23 -17.50 -5.36
N GLN A 182 0.49 -16.55 -5.94
CA GLN A 182 1.75 -16.00 -5.45
C GLN A 182 1.74 -14.48 -5.53
N LEU A 183 2.31 -13.85 -4.51
CA LEU A 183 2.64 -12.43 -4.50
C LEU A 183 4.14 -12.28 -4.73
N LYS A 184 4.54 -11.54 -5.77
CA LYS A 184 5.94 -11.38 -6.15
C LYS A 184 6.35 -9.90 -6.16
N PRO A 185 7.32 -9.51 -5.33
CA PRO A 185 7.93 -8.18 -5.39
C PRO A 185 8.76 -7.99 -6.66
N PRO A 186 8.96 -6.75 -7.11
CA PRO A 186 9.88 -6.47 -8.19
C PRO A 186 11.32 -6.83 -7.77
N ASN A 187 12.07 -7.47 -8.67
CA ASN A 187 13.47 -7.86 -8.46
C ASN A 187 13.72 -8.80 -7.27
N SER A 188 12.70 -9.52 -6.78
CA SER A 188 12.84 -10.56 -5.77
C SER A 188 12.83 -11.96 -6.40
N GLU A 189 13.73 -12.83 -5.95
CA GLU A 189 13.67 -14.26 -6.25
C GLU A 189 12.68 -15.01 -5.36
N PHE A 190 12.32 -14.43 -4.21
CA PHE A 190 11.37 -15.00 -3.26
C PHE A 190 9.95 -14.56 -3.55
N VAL A 191 9.01 -15.45 -3.25
CA VAL A 191 7.57 -15.26 -3.43
C VAL A 191 6.84 -15.45 -2.11
N VAL A 192 5.69 -14.81 -1.97
CA VAL A 192 4.80 -14.99 -0.82
C VAL A 192 3.59 -15.78 -1.27
N VAL A 193 3.25 -16.84 -0.54
CA VAL A 193 2.17 -17.77 -0.91
C VAL A 193 1.17 -17.97 0.23
N LYS A 194 0.06 -18.64 -0.06
CA LYS A 194 -0.92 -19.14 0.93
C LYS A 194 -1.35 -18.06 1.94
N GLY A 195 -1.28 -18.37 3.24
CA GLY A 195 -1.73 -17.51 4.32
C GLY A 195 -0.96 -16.19 4.39
N PHE A 196 0.36 -16.19 4.12
CA PHE A 196 1.15 -14.96 4.13
C PHE A 196 0.76 -14.04 2.98
N ARG A 197 0.46 -14.58 1.79
CA ARG A 197 -0.08 -13.78 0.69
C ARG A 197 -1.40 -13.15 1.12
N GLN A 198 -2.33 -13.94 1.66
CA GLN A 198 -3.62 -13.43 2.13
C GLN A 198 -3.46 -12.37 3.21
N TRP A 199 -2.50 -12.54 4.13
CA TRP A 199 -2.18 -11.56 5.16
C TRP A 199 -1.74 -10.23 4.55
N ILE A 200 -0.75 -10.24 3.66
CA ILE A 200 -0.25 -9.03 2.99
C ILE A 200 -1.37 -8.33 2.23
N LEU A 201 -2.22 -9.08 1.53
CA LEU A 201 -3.34 -8.49 0.78
C LEU A 201 -4.45 -7.92 1.67
N ALA A 202 -4.56 -8.38 2.91
CA ALA A 202 -5.60 -7.98 3.85
C ALA A 202 -5.13 -6.96 4.90
N HIS A 203 -3.83 -6.65 4.96
CA HIS A 203 -3.23 -5.79 5.98
C HIS A 203 -2.38 -4.69 5.35
N GLU A 204 -2.06 -3.71 6.17
CA GLU A 204 -1.04 -2.72 5.89
C GLU A 204 0.29 -3.38 5.47
N TRP A 205 0.81 -3.07 4.28
CA TRP A 205 2.07 -3.62 3.83
C TRP A 205 2.89 -2.67 2.96
N ASP A 206 3.99 -2.16 3.50
CA ASP A 206 4.94 -1.36 2.73
C ASP A 206 5.57 -2.21 1.61
N ALA A 207 5.52 -1.71 0.37
CA ALA A 207 6.09 -2.40 -0.79
C ALA A 207 7.61 -2.68 -0.67
N SER A 208 8.32 -1.96 0.20
CA SER A 208 9.74 -2.15 0.50
C SER A 208 10.01 -3.25 1.53
N ASN A 209 8.98 -3.73 2.22
CA ASN A 209 9.03 -4.87 3.13
C ASN A 209 9.01 -6.19 2.35
N ILE A 210 10.04 -6.38 1.52
CA ILE A 210 10.17 -7.52 0.61
C ILE A 210 10.61 -8.79 1.36
N PRO A 211 10.18 -9.99 0.92
CA PRO A 211 10.65 -11.26 1.47
C PRO A 211 12.15 -11.41 1.27
N LEU A 212 12.81 -12.00 2.27
CA LEU A 212 14.24 -12.33 2.26
C LEU A 212 14.48 -13.84 2.11
N GLU A 213 13.41 -14.63 2.17
CA GLU A 213 13.40 -16.07 1.96
C GLU A 213 11.99 -16.52 1.54
N ASN A 214 11.86 -17.75 1.02
CA ASN A 214 10.54 -18.39 0.84
C ASN A 214 10.01 -18.90 2.19
N GLU A 215 8.70 -19.20 2.25
CA GLU A 215 8.07 -19.82 3.42
C GLU A 215 8.80 -21.11 3.86
N GLN A 216 9.13 -21.21 5.15
CA GLN A 216 9.81 -22.34 5.78
C GLN A 216 8.92 -23.00 6.83
N SER A 217 8.79 -24.31 6.79
CA SER A 217 8.20 -25.10 7.89
C SER A 217 9.24 -25.38 8.97
N LEU A 218 8.85 -25.20 10.23
CA LEU A 218 9.72 -25.41 11.38
C LEU A 218 9.03 -26.25 12.44
N PRO A 219 9.76 -27.15 13.13
CA PRO A 219 9.23 -27.88 14.29
C PRO A 219 8.98 -26.96 15.49
N GLN A 220 9.61 -25.78 15.51
CA GLN A 220 9.43 -24.72 16.50
C GLN A 220 9.64 -23.37 15.81
N ILE A 221 8.64 -22.49 15.82
CA ILE A 221 8.72 -21.20 15.10
C ILE A 221 9.50 -20.12 15.87
N GLU A 222 9.36 -20.07 17.19
CA GLU A 222 10.09 -19.15 18.08
C GLU A 222 10.72 -19.92 19.24
N LEU A 223 12.01 -19.66 19.53
CA LEU A 223 12.72 -20.31 20.63
C LEU A 223 12.36 -19.67 21.98
N SER A 224 12.09 -18.36 21.99
CA SER A 224 11.65 -17.63 23.17
C SER A 224 10.23 -18.00 23.61
N ASN A 225 9.43 -18.61 22.73
CA ASN A 225 8.08 -19.07 23.04
C ASN A 225 7.80 -20.51 22.58
N PRO A 226 8.29 -21.52 23.33
CA PRO A 226 8.06 -22.93 23.03
C PRO A 226 6.57 -23.32 22.92
N SER A 227 5.67 -22.57 23.56
CA SER A 227 4.23 -22.89 23.57
C SER A 227 3.54 -22.74 22.21
N LEU A 228 4.15 -21.99 21.28
CA LEU A 228 3.68 -21.87 19.90
C LEU A 228 3.81 -23.19 19.11
N GLY A 229 4.83 -24.00 19.43
CA GLY A 229 5.12 -25.25 18.73
C GLY A 229 5.53 -25.07 17.27
N ALA A 230 5.23 -26.09 16.46
CA ALA A 230 5.53 -26.14 15.04
C ALA A 230 4.63 -25.20 14.21
N GLY A 231 5.16 -24.77 13.06
CA GLY A 231 4.46 -23.83 12.19
C GLY A 231 5.24 -23.52 10.91
N THR A 232 4.84 -22.45 10.23
CA THR A 232 5.59 -21.89 9.11
C THR A 232 6.00 -20.46 9.39
N ARG A 233 7.09 -19.99 8.77
CA ARG A 233 7.54 -18.60 8.84
C ARG A 233 8.03 -18.11 7.49
N GLN A 234 7.98 -16.80 7.29
CA GLN A 234 8.68 -16.12 6.21
C GLN A 234 9.23 -14.80 6.72
N ARG A 235 10.52 -14.57 6.50
CA ARG A 235 11.18 -13.31 6.88
C ARG A 235 11.11 -12.29 5.75
N PHE A 236 10.87 -11.06 6.14
CA PHE A 236 10.86 -9.88 5.28
C PHE A 236 11.89 -8.88 5.77
N ARG A 237 12.12 -7.81 5.00
CA ARG A 237 13.11 -6.79 5.33
C ARG A 237 12.90 -6.16 6.70
N TRP A 238 11.65 -5.97 7.13
CA TRP A 238 11.33 -5.27 8.39
C TRP A 238 10.52 -6.12 9.38
N THR A 239 9.88 -7.17 8.92
CA THR A 239 9.04 -8.04 9.77
C THR A 239 9.28 -9.51 9.49
N THR A 240 8.73 -10.38 10.32
CA THR A 240 8.64 -11.82 10.06
C THR A 240 7.19 -12.22 10.25
N LEU A 241 6.59 -12.87 9.26
CA LEU A 241 5.28 -13.48 9.41
C LEU A 241 5.44 -14.94 9.80
N GLU A 242 4.60 -15.37 10.73
CA GLU A 242 4.55 -16.72 11.26
C GLU A 242 3.12 -17.25 11.19
N HIS A 243 2.99 -18.57 11.11
CA HIS A 243 1.70 -19.25 11.11
C HIS A 243 1.75 -20.50 11.98
N THR A 244 0.72 -20.66 12.82
CA THR A 244 0.42 -21.93 13.50
C THR A 244 -1.05 -22.29 13.29
N GLU A 245 -1.39 -23.58 13.38
CA GLU A 245 -2.79 -24.02 13.27
C GLU A 245 -3.71 -23.35 14.29
N LYS A 246 -3.21 -23.07 15.50
CA LYS A 246 -3.99 -22.48 16.58
C LYS A 246 -4.23 -20.98 16.43
N ARG A 247 -3.30 -20.26 15.79
CA ARG A 247 -3.28 -18.78 15.76
C ARG A 247 -3.59 -18.20 14.39
N GLY A 248 -3.43 -18.96 13.32
CA GLY A 248 -3.39 -18.41 11.97
C GLY A 248 -2.07 -17.66 11.73
N VAL A 249 -2.07 -16.75 10.76
CA VAL A 249 -0.91 -15.89 10.46
C VAL A 249 -0.82 -14.75 11.47
N PHE A 250 0.40 -14.37 11.87
CA PHE A 250 0.68 -13.25 12.74
C PHE A 250 2.11 -12.73 12.54
N GLU A 251 2.41 -11.54 13.04
CA GLU A 251 3.79 -11.03 13.10
C GLU A 251 4.56 -11.61 14.29
N SER A 252 5.78 -12.09 14.03
CA SER A 252 6.69 -12.65 15.03
C SER A 252 6.99 -11.68 16.17
N TRP A 253 7.16 -12.21 17.39
CA TRP A 253 7.62 -11.44 18.55
C TRP A 253 9.14 -11.25 18.53
N THR A 254 9.60 -10.49 17.55
CA THR A 254 11.03 -10.26 17.29
C THR A 254 11.82 -9.72 18.49
N GLY A 255 11.22 -8.87 19.32
CA GLY A 255 11.85 -8.34 20.55
C GLY A 255 12.20 -9.45 21.56
N PRO A 256 11.21 -10.20 22.06
CA PRO A 256 11.46 -11.37 22.91
C PRO A 256 12.44 -12.40 22.32
N GLU A 257 12.34 -12.68 21.02
CA GLU A 257 13.23 -13.64 20.35
C GLU A 257 14.68 -13.14 20.33
N LEU A 258 14.90 -11.87 20.00
CA LEU A 258 16.24 -11.27 20.02
C LEU A 258 16.84 -11.31 21.43
N LEU A 259 16.07 -10.91 22.45
CA LEU A 259 16.53 -10.93 23.84
C LEU A 259 16.86 -12.35 24.33
N PHE A 260 16.09 -13.35 23.88
CA PHE A 260 16.39 -14.76 24.16
C PHE A 260 17.74 -15.16 23.54
N LEU A 261 17.93 -14.89 22.24
CA LEU A 261 19.17 -15.20 21.53
C LEU A 261 20.39 -14.48 22.11
N GLU A 262 20.25 -13.23 22.54
CA GLU A 262 21.32 -12.49 23.22
C GLU A 262 21.72 -13.13 24.55
N ARG A 263 20.76 -13.65 25.33
CA ARG A 263 21.03 -14.37 26.58
C ARG A 263 21.74 -15.69 26.33
N GLU A 264 21.25 -16.47 25.37
CA GLU A 264 21.89 -17.72 24.95
C GLU A 264 23.33 -17.48 24.50
N LEU A 265 23.54 -16.46 23.65
CA LEU A 265 24.88 -16.06 23.22
C LEU A 265 25.77 -15.66 24.40
N LYS A 266 25.24 -14.88 25.36
CA LYS A 266 26.00 -14.49 26.56
C LYS A 266 26.38 -15.69 27.42
N GLN A 267 25.48 -16.66 27.62
CA GLN A 267 25.78 -17.89 28.35
C GLN A 267 26.87 -18.71 27.64
N LEU A 268 26.78 -18.84 26.32
CA LEU A 268 27.80 -19.52 25.51
C LEU A 268 29.17 -18.85 25.65
N LEU A 269 29.22 -17.52 25.67
CA LEU A 269 30.47 -16.76 25.85
C LEU A 269 31.05 -16.86 27.27
N GLN A 270 30.21 -17.09 28.29
CA GLN A 270 30.66 -17.33 29.67
C GLN A 270 31.26 -18.74 29.87
N HIS A 271 30.96 -19.66 28.97
CA HIS A 271 31.50 -21.02 28.96
C HIS A 271 32.33 -21.30 27.70
N PRO A 272 33.48 -20.63 27.50
CA PRO A 272 34.24 -20.75 26.25
C PRO A 272 34.72 -22.18 25.95
N GLN A 273 34.83 -23.04 26.97
CA GLN A 273 35.12 -24.48 26.82
C GLN A 273 33.97 -25.27 26.17
N ALA A 274 32.74 -24.73 26.13
CA ALA A 274 31.61 -25.31 25.40
C ALA A 274 31.70 -25.05 23.88
N ILE A 275 32.43 -24.01 23.46
CA ILE A 275 32.52 -23.62 22.04
C ILE A 275 33.19 -24.72 21.18
N PRO A 276 34.32 -25.34 21.59
CA PRO A 276 34.87 -26.49 20.87
C PRO A 276 33.87 -27.64 20.75
N ASN A 277 33.17 -27.99 21.85
CA ASN A 277 32.19 -29.08 21.83
C ASN A 277 31.00 -28.80 20.91
N ILE A 278 30.53 -27.54 20.86
CA ILE A 278 29.47 -27.12 19.93
C ILE A 278 29.97 -27.17 18.48
N LYS A 279 31.21 -26.74 18.20
CA LYS A 279 31.82 -26.90 16.86
C LYS A 279 31.92 -28.36 16.46
N THR A 280 32.35 -29.24 17.37
CA THR A 280 32.45 -30.68 17.11
C THR A 280 31.06 -31.29 16.86
N GLN A 281 30.04 -30.95 17.65
CA GLN A 281 28.67 -31.41 17.44
C GLN A 281 28.07 -30.90 16.13
N LEU A 282 28.25 -29.62 15.79
CA LEU A 282 27.80 -29.06 14.51
C LEU A 282 28.50 -29.74 13.33
N SER A 283 29.81 -29.98 13.43
CA SER A 283 30.57 -30.69 12.38
C SER A 283 30.12 -32.14 12.22
N ALA A 284 29.84 -32.84 13.32
CA ALA A 284 29.36 -34.22 13.30
C ALA A 284 27.95 -34.31 12.67
N ASN A 285 27.04 -33.40 13.01
CA ASN A 285 25.71 -33.34 12.39
C ASN A 285 25.80 -33.00 10.90
N THR A 286 26.70 -32.09 10.50
CA THR A 286 26.93 -31.77 9.09
C THR A 286 27.48 -32.97 8.31
N ILE A 287 28.40 -33.73 8.90
CA ILE A 287 28.96 -34.95 8.30
C ILE A 287 27.88 -36.04 8.16
N SER A 288 27.04 -36.24 9.19
CA SER A 288 25.92 -37.20 9.14
C SER A 288 24.94 -36.85 8.01
N LEU A 289 24.55 -35.59 7.89
CA LEU A 289 23.66 -35.11 6.82
C LEU A 289 24.25 -35.35 5.43
N LEU A 290 25.56 -35.15 5.24
CA LEU A 290 26.24 -35.42 3.97
C LEU A 290 26.31 -36.93 3.67
N GLN A 291 26.49 -37.77 4.69
CA GLN A 291 26.49 -39.23 4.53
C GLN A 291 25.10 -39.75 4.17
N ASP A 292 24.05 -39.23 4.80
CA ASP A 292 22.66 -39.58 4.48
C ASP A 292 22.29 -39.15 3.04
N LEU A 293 22.72 -37.96 2.62
CA LEU A 293 22.55 -37.49 1.23
C LEU A 293 23.30 -38.38 0.22
N ALA A 294 24.52 -38.82 0.55
CA ALA A 294 25.28 -39.73 -0.30
C ALA A 294 24.60 -41.10 -0.46
N LEU A 295 24.01 -41.63 0.62
CA LEU A 295 23.24 -42.88 0.59
C LEU A 295 21.96 -42.74 -0.25
N ILE A 296 21.24 -41.63 -0.14
CA ILE A 296 20.05 -41.34 -0.96
C ILE A 296 20.44 -41.26 -2.45
N ILE A 297 21.55 -40.59 -2.79
CA ILE A 297 22.04 -40.50 -4.17
C ILE A 297 22.42 -41.89 -4.70
N GLN A 298 23.09 -42.73 -3.92
CA GLN A 298 23.41 -44.12 -4.32
C GLN A 298 22.15 -44.96 -4.54
N ALA A 299 21.14 -44.83 -3.69
CA ALA A 299 19.87 -45.55 -3.83
C ALA A 299 19.05 -45.11 -5.07
N LEU A 300 19.24 -43.89 -5.55
CA LEU A 300 18.60 -43.37 -6.76
C LEU A 300 19.34 -43.75 -8.05
N LEU A 301 20.59 -44.20 -7.95
CA LEU A 301 21.43 -44.59 -9.09
C LEU A 301 21.44 -46.11 -9.37
N HIS A 302 20.68 -46.89 -8.59
CA HIS A 302 20.51 -48.33 -8.74
C HIS A 302 19.02 -48.67 -8.93
#